data_AF-A0A923RS96-F1
#
_entry.id   AF-A0A923RS96-F1
#
_cell.length_a   1.000
_cell.length_b   1.000
_cell.length_c   1.000
_cell.angle_alpha   90.00
_cell.angle_beta   90.00
_cell.angle_gamma   90.00
#
_symmetry.space_group_name_H-M   'P 1'
#
loop_
_entity.id
_entity.type
_entity.pdbx_description
1 polymer ?
#
loop_
_entity_poly.entity_id
_entity_poly.type
_entity_poly.pdbx_seq_one_letter_code
_entity_poly.pdbx_strand_id
1 'polypeptide(L)'
;MTGSDKSVPVKQILKNIKFSCQLHIYYSSYIKQIRMENAKELLRSKHLQVKEVASAVGYIDAHLFSKTFREYTGLLSNEYAKRC
;
A
#
# COMPACT_ATOMS: atom_id res chain seq x y z
N MET A 1 18.81 17.87 -46.59
CA MET A 1 18.41 16.50 -46.19
C MET A 1 19.58 15.86 -45.46
N THR A 2 19.55 15.80 -44.14
CA THR A 2 20.17 14.70 -43.37
C THR A 2 19.46 14.67 -42.01
N GLY A 3 18.88 13.52 -41.71
CA GLY A 3 18.01 13.30 -40.58
C GLY A 3 18.74 13.48 -39.25
N SER A 4 18.10 14.23 -38.36
CA SER A 4 18.39 14.16 -36.93
C SER A 4 17.88 12.82 -36.41
N ASP A 5 18.70 11.78 -36.47
CA ASP A 5 18.46 10.57 -35.70
C ASP A 5 18.69 10.90 -34.22
N LYS A 6 17.63 11.37 -33.56
CA LYS A 6 17.58 11.48 -32.09
C LYS A 6 17.33 10.09 -31.51
N SER A 7 18.30 9.20 -31.63
CA SER A 7 18.34 7.99 -30.83
C SER A 7 18.61 8.40 -29.39
N VAL A 8 17.55 8.49 -28.59
CA VAL A 8 17.62 8.74 -27.15
C VAL A 8 18.52 7.65 -26.54
N PRO A 9 19.62 8.00 -25.85
CA PRO A 9 20.54 6.99 -25.35
C PRO A 9 19.82 6.09 -24.36
N VAL A 10 19.83 4.78 -24.61
CA VAL A 10 19.13 3.75 -23.81
C VAL A 10 19.48 3.86 -22.30
N LYS A 11 20.69 4.33 -21.98
CA LYS A 11 21.14 4.64 -20.60
C LYS A 11 20.29 5.70 -19.88
N GLN A 12 19.76 6.69 -20.61
CA GLN A 12 18.91 7.75 -20.05
C GLN A 12 17.50 7.23 -19.75
N ILE A 13 16.97 6.35 -20.61
CA ILE A 13 15.66 5.72 -20.45
C ILE A 13 15.65 4.79 -19.22
N LEU A 14 16.72 3.99 -19.03
CA LEU A 14 16.86 3.08 -17.88
C LEU A 14 16.89 3.82 -16.53
N LYS A 15 17.50 5.02 -16.46
CA LYS A 15 17.47 5.86 -15.26
C LYS A 15 16.06 6.35 -14.93
N ASN A 16 15.30 6.78 -15.93
CA ASN A 16 13.93 7.25 -15.75
C ASN A 16 12.98 6.11 -15.36
N ILE A 17 13.12 4.92 -15.97
CA ILE A 17 12.33 3.73 -15.60
C ILE A 17 12.62 3.33 -14.14
N LYS A 18 13.89 3.31 -13.73
CA LYS A 18 14.27 2.96 -12.36
C LYS A 18 13.72 3.96 -11.34
N PHE A 19 13.74 5.25 -11.67
CA PHE A 19 13.17 6.30 -10.83
C PHE A 19 11.63 6.19 -10.74
N SER A 20 10.94 5.98 -11.86
CA SER A 20 9.49 5.77 -11.88
C SER A 20 9.06 4.55 -11.07
N CYS A 21 9.80 3.43 -11.16
CA CYS A 21 9.55 2.24 -10.34
C CYS A 21 9.81 2.51 -8.85
N GLN A 22 10.89 3.22 -8.51
CA GLN A 22 11.17 3.59 -7.11
C GLN A 22 10.08 4.49 -6.53
N LEU A 23 9.62 5.49 -7.28
CA LEU A 23 8.54 6.37 -6.86
C LEU A 23 7.22 5.61 -6.70
N HIS A 24 6.94 4.64 -7.59
CA HIS A 24 5.77 3.78 -7.49
C HIS A 24 5.80 2.89 -6.22
N ILE A 25 6.95 2.30 -5.89
CA ILE A 25 7.15 1.52 -4.66
C ILE A 25 6.98 2.41 -3.42
N TYR A 26 7.56 3.60 -3.44
CA TYR A 26 7.44 4.57 -2.35
C TYR A 26 5.98 4.98 -2.13
N TYR A 27 5.28 5.33 -3.21
CA TYR A 27 3.85 5.69 -3.18
C TYR A 27 2.99 4.54 -2.65
N SER A 28 3.20 3.32 -3.14
CA SER A 28 2.44 2.14 -2.69
C SER A 28 2.66 1.85 -1.21
N SER A 29 3.88 2.06 -0.71
CA SER A 29 4.22 1.88 0.70
C SER A 29 3.57 2.95 1.57
N TYR A 30 3.55 4.19 1.10
CA TYR A 30 2.88 5.30 1.78
C TYR A 30 1.36 5.11 1.88
N ILE A 31 0.70 4.72 0.79
CA ILE A 31 -0.74 4.42 0.80
C ILE A 31 -1.05 3.25 1.74
N LYS A 32 -0.21 2.21 1.73
CA LYS A 32 -0.35 1.08 2.65
C LYS A 32 -0.29 1.54 4.11
N GLN A 33 0.68 2.39 4.44
CA GLN A 33 0.83 2.94 5.79
C GLN A 33 -0.44 3.69 6.23
N ILE A 34 -0.94 4.61 5.41
CA ILE A 34 -2.18 5.36 5.73
C ILE A 34 -3.36 4.42 5.94
N ARG A 35 -3.54 3.43 5.06
CA ARG A 35 -4.63 2.44 5.20
C ARG A 35 -4.53 1.68 6.52
N MET A 36 -3.33 1.29 6.95
CA MET A 36 -3.14 0.53 8.18
C MET A 36 -3.33 1.38 9.44
N GLU A 37 -2.90 2.64 9.43
CA GLU A 37 -3.17 3.56 10.55
C GLU A 37 -4.66 3.82 10.71
N ASN A 38 -5.39 4.09 9.62
CA ASN A 38 -6.85 4.23 9.66
C ASN A 38 -7.52 2.94 10.16
N ALA A 39 -7.04 1.76 9.75
CA ALA A 39 -7.56 0.49 10.24
C ALA A 39 -7.37 0.32 11.76
N LYS A 40 -6.23 0.76 12.31
CA LYS A 40 -5.99 0.72 13.77
C LYS A 40 -6.97 1.61 14.53
N GLU A 41 -7.25 2.80 14.02
CA GLU A 41 -8.23 3.72 14.62
C GLU A 41 -9.64 3.12 14.59
N LEU A 42 -10.05 2.57 13.45
CA LEU A 42 -11.36 1.93 13.31
C LEU A 42 -11.51 0.72 14.24
N LEU A 43 -10.49 -0.13 14.36
CA LEU A 43 -10.52 -1.30 15.27
C LEU A 43 -10.53 -0.90 16.74
N ARG A 44 -9.91 0.23 17.12
CA ARG A 44 -9.95 0.78 18.49
C ARG A 44 -11.34 1.27 18.89
N SER A 45 -12.10 1.78 17.93
CA SER A 45 -13.44 2.31 18.19
C SER A 45 -14.49 1.24 18.55
N LYS A 46 -14.21 -0.06 18.31
CA LYS A 46 -15.10 -1.22 18.56
C LYS A 46 -16.48 -1.17 17.88
N HIS A 47 -16.72 -0.23 16.98
CA HIS A 47 -18.02 -0.10 16.31
C HIS A 47 -18.14 -0.97 15.06
N LEU A 48 -17.04 -1.50 14.54
CA LEU A 48 -16.99 -2.21 13.26
C LEU A 48 -16.37 -3.59 13.40
N GLN A 49 -16.94 -4.57 12.71
CA GLN A 49 -16.34 -5.87 12.53
C GLN A 49 -15.11 -5.78 11.62
N VAL A 50 -14.17 -6.71 11.79
CA VAL A 50 -12.91 -6.75 11.01
C VAL A 50 -13.16 -6.70 9.49
N LYS A 51 -14.22 -7.33 9.00
CA LYS A 51 -14.60 -7.32 7.57
C LYS A 51 -15.05 -5.93 7.10
N GLU A 52 -15.77 -5.19 7.94
CA GLU A 52 -16.23 -3.84 7.65
C GLU A 52 -15.06 -2.86 7.65
N VAL A 53 -14.12 -3.02 8.59
CA VAL A 53 -12.86 -2.26 8.61
C VAL A 53 -12.06 -2.50 7.33
N ALA A 54 -11.92 -3.77 6.90
CA ALA A 54 -11.23 -4.10 5.66
C ALA A 54 -11.82 -3.37 4.45
N SER A 55 -13.15 -3.37 4.33
CA SER A 55 -13.85 -2.65 3.28
C SER A 55 -13.63 -1.13 3.38
N ALA A 56 -13.73 -0.56 4.58
CA ALA A 56 -13.56 0.87 4.83
C ALA A 56 -12.17 1.38 4.48
N VAL A 57 -11.11 0.56 4.65
CA VAL A 57 -9.74 0.92 4.28
C VAL A 57 -9.35 0.51 2.85
N GLY A 58 -10.33 0.10 2.04
CA GLY A 58 -10.17 -0.14 0.61
C GLY A 58 -9.62 -1.53 0.24
N TYR A 59 -9.83 -2.53 1.10
CA TYR A 59 -9.56 -3.93 0.78
C TYR A 59 -10.85 -4.65 0.40
N ILE A 60 -10.87 -5.24 -0.80
CA ILE A 60 -11.98 -6.06 -1.30
C ILE A 60 -11.99 -7.40 -0.55
N ASP A 61 -10.80 -7.98 -0.35
CA ASP A 61 -10.63 -9.25 0.35
C ASP A 61 -10.16 -9.00 1.80
N ALA A 62 -10.99 -9.40 2.76
CA ALA A 62 -10.70 -9.33 4.18
C ALA A 62 -9.51 -10.22 4.61
N HIS A 63 -9.24 -11.31 3.88
CA HIS A 63 -8.08 -12.17 4.14
C HIS A 63 -6.78 -11.45 3.75
N LEU A 64 -6.76 -10.77 2.60
CA LEU A 64 -5.62 -9.96 2.19
C LEU A 64 -5.37 -8.82 3.18
N PHE A 65 -6.44 -8.13 3.62
CA PHE A 65 -6.35 -7.13 4.68
C PHE A 65 -5.72 -7.71 5.95
N SER A 66 -6.23 -8.85 6.43
CA SER A 66 -5.76 -9.45 7.69
C SER A 66 -4.29 -9.85 7.62
N LYS A 67 -3.83 -10.35 6.45
CA LYS A 67 -2.42 -10.63 6.21
C LYS A 67 -1.57 -9.36 6.25
N THR A 68 -1.95 -8.32 5.50
CA THR A 68 -1.21 -7.06 5.46
C THR A 68 -1.21 -6.35 6.82
N PHE A 69 -2.32 -6.40 7.54
CA PHE A 69 -2.45 -5.82 8.87
C PHE A 69 -1.53 -6.51 9.87
N ARG A 70 -1.42 -7.85 9.80
CA ARG A 70 -0.46 -8.61 10.61
C ARG A 70 0.97 -8.28 10.27
N GLU A 71 1.30 -8.19 8.98
CA GLU A 71 2.64 -7.78 8.54
C GLU A 71 3.01 -6.37 9.02
N TYR A 72 2.03 -5.47 9.09
CA TYR A 72 2.26 -4.08 9.51
C TYR A 72 2.29 -3.89 11.03
N THR A 73 1.40 -4.55 11.77
CA THR A 73 1.23 -4.34 13.23
C THR A 73 1.87 -5.42 14.09
N GLY A 74 2.24 -6.56 13.50
CA GLY A 74 2.68 -7.76 14.22
C GLY A 74 1.55 -8.57 14.85
N LEU A 75 0.29 -8.11 14.76
CA LEU A 75 -0.87 -8.75 15.39
C LEU A 75 -1.95 -9.07 14.38
N LEU A 76 -2.72 -10.12 14.64
CA LEU A 76 -3.92 -10.38 13.85
C LEU A 76 -4.95 -9.27 14.12
N SER A 77 -5.67 -8.85 13.07
CA SER A 77 -6.66 -7.77 13.16
C SER A 77 -7.76 -8.05 14.20
N ASN A 78 -8.15 -9.32 14.37
CA ASN A 78 -9.10 -9.75 15.39
C ASN A 78 -8.53 -9.70 16.82
N GLU A 79 -7.25 -10.01 17.01
CA GLU A 79 -6.54 -9.90 18.29
C GLU A 79 -6.34 -8.44 18.67
N TYR A 80 -6.01 -7.61 17.68
CA TYR A 80 -5.86 -6.16 17.86
C TYR A 80 -7.17 -5.54 18.35
N ALA A 81 -8.30 -5.86 17.71
CA ALA A 81 -9.62 -5.39 18.09
C ALA A 81 -10.05 -5.81 19.51
N LYS A 82 -9.59 -6.98 19.99
CA LYS A 82 -9.88 -7.48 21.34
C LYS A 82 -9.02 -6.83 22.43
N ARG A 83 -7.82 -6.33 22.07
CA ARG A 83 -6.87 -5.73 23.01
C ARG A 83 -7.15 -4.26 23.29
N CYS A 84 -7.69 -3.54 22.31
CA CYS A 84 -8.27 -2.23 22.51
C CYS A 84 -9.66 -2.39 23.14
#